data_AF-A0A4V4HT21-F1
#
_entry.id   AF-A0A4V4HT21-F1
#
_cell.length_a   1.000
_cell.length_b   1.000
_cell.length_c   1.000
_cell.angle_alpha   90.00
_cell.angle_beta   90.00
_cell.angle_gamma   90.00
#
_symmetry.space_group_name_H-M   'P 1'
#
loop_
_entity.id
_entity.type
_entity.pdbx_description
1 polymer ?
#
loop_
_entity_poly.entity_id
_entity_poly.type
_entity_poly.pdbx_seq_one_letter_code
_entity_poly.pdbx_strand_id
1 'polypeptide(L)'
;MSDTDRTGGPKRVSSERGRFSDGTRVFNVHASGQSAPDSFQVSVDCEQVDIVLVVSGLNTGQLHATWGEGWRTASEDWRRWFEDQAFMAFYNGQRPPKGKVRFCNG
;
A
#
# COMPACT_ATOMS: atom_id res chain seq x y z
N MET A 1 -17.02 19.85 -36.61
CA MET A 1 -16.22 20.42 -35.51
C MET A 1 -17.11 20.59 -34.30
N SER A 2 -16.96 19.70 -33.32
CA SER A 2 -17.13 19.95 -31.88
C SER A 2 -16.81 18.63 -31.18
N ASP A 3 -15.55 18.54 -30.77
CA ASP A 3 -14.96 17.50 -29.93
C ASP A 3 -15.78 17.27 -28.66
N THR A 4 -16.15 16.01 -28.43
CA THR A 4 -16.58 15.55 -27.11
C THR A 4 -15.37 14.97 -26.41
N ASP A 5 -14.56 15.85 -25.82
CA ASP A 5 -13.54 15.52 -24.85
C ASP A 5 -14.20 14.92 -23.60
N ARG A 6 -14.38 13.59 -23.59
CA ARG A 6 -14.62 12.83 -22.35
C ARG A 6 -13.28 12.57 -21.67
N THR A 7 -12.68 13.64 -21.14
CA THR A 7 -11.63 13.55 -20.14
C THR A 7 -12.20 12.92 -18.86
N GLY A 8 -11.50 11.89 -18.36
CA GLY A 8 -11.68 11.39 -17.00
C GLY A 8 -11.94 9.89 -16.91
N GLY A 9 -11.03 9.05 -17.42
CA GLY A 9 -10.88 7.69 -16.86
C GLY A 9 -10.75 7.81 -15.33
N PRO A 10 -11.27 6.86 -14.54
CA PRO A 10 -11.32 7.01 -13.09
C PRO A 10 -9.92 7.36 -12.61
N LYS A 11 -9.75 8.58 -12.07
CA LYS A 11 -8.64 8.90 -11.19
C LYS A 11 -8.64 7.75 -10.20
N ARG A 12 -7.70 6.81 -10.33
CA ARG A 12 -7.39 5.87 -9.25
C ARG A 12 -7.04 6.80 -8.11
N VAL A 13 -8.01 7.11 -7.26
CA VAL A 13 -7.77 7.77 -5.99
C VAL A 13 -6.70 6.91 -5.37
N SER A 14 -5.47 7.42 -5.34
CA SER A 14 -4.33 6.60 -4.98
C SER A 14 -4.50 6.24 -3.52
N SER A 15 -5.03 5.06 -3.25
CA SER A 15 -5.09 4.47 -1.92
C SER A 15 -3.70 3.97 -1.50
N GLU A 16 -2.63 4.36 -2.20
CA GLU A 16 -1.27 4.13 -1.78
C GLU A 16 -1.04 4.75 -0.40
N ARG A 17 -0.59 3.90 0.52
CA ARG A 17 -0.20 4.28 1.87
C ARG A 17 1.29 4.48 1.93
N GLY A 18 2.07 3.60 1.33
CA GLY A 18 3.50 3.77 1.31
C GLY A 18 4.17 2.71 0.47
N ARG A 19 5.49 2.65 0.64
CA ARG A 19 6.35 1.72 -0.07
C ARG A 19 7.53 1.30 0.80
N PHE A 20 8.04 0.11 0.54
CA PHE A 20 9.24 -0.42 1.17
C PHE A 20 10.02 -1.29 0.18
N SER A 21 11.23 -1.71 0.55
CA SER A 21 12.10 -2.50 -0.33
C SER A 21 12.87 -3.53 0.47
N ASP A 22 13.11 -4.69 -0.14
CA ASP A 22 14.03 -5.72 0.36
C ASP A 22 15.47 -5.53 -0.18
N GLY A 23 15.74 -4.40 -0.84
CA GLY A 23 17.00 -4.11 -1.53
C GLY A 23 17.07 -4.63 -2.97
N THR A 24 16.17 -5.53 -3.37
CA THR A 24 16.08 -6.07 -4.74
C THR A 24 14.83 -5.59 -5.47
N ARG A 25 13.70 -5.52 -4.77
CA ARG A 25 12.38 -5.17 -5.27
C ARG A 25 11.81 -4.02 -4.45
N VAL A 26 10.98 -3.21 -5.09
CA VAL A 26 10.18 -2.18 -4.42
C VAL A 26 8.74 -2.67 -4.35
N PHE A 27 8.12 -2.48 -3.19
CA PHE A 27 6.77 -2.91 -2.88
C PHE A 27 5.91 -1.70 -2.57
N ASN A 28 4.75 -1.61 -3.21
CA ASN A 28 3.75 -0.57 -2.98
C ASN A 28 2.61 -1.12 -2.12
N VAL A 29 2.25 -0.37 -1.07
CA VAL A 29 1.16 -0.71 -0.15
C VAL A 29 -0.04 0.14 -0.48
N HIS A 30 -1.17 -0.50 -0.76
CA HIS A 30 -2.43 0.16 -1.08
C HIS A 30 -3.52 -0.26 -0.10
N ALA A 31 -4.25 0.70 0.46
CA ALA A 31 -5.44 0.45 1.25
C ALA A 31 -6.65 0.16 0.35
N SER A 32 -7.63 -0.59 0.86
CA SER A 32 -8.92 -0.76 0.18
C SER A 32 -9.79 0.51 0.18
N GLY A 33 -9.48 1.49 1.02
CA GLY A 33 -10.19 2.77 1.08
C GLY A 33 -9.41 3.87 1.80
N GLN A 34 -9.87 5.12 1.66
CA GLN A 34 -9.21 6.29 2.24
C GLN A 34 -9.47 6.46 3.74
N SER A 35 -10.67 6.12 4.22
CA SER A 35 -11.10 6.22 5.62
C SER A 35 -11.53 4.84 6.13
N ALA A 36 -11.08 4.46 7.33
CA ALA A 36 -11.33 3.15 7.96
C ALA A 36 -11.14 1.94 7.00
N PRO A 37 -9.97 1.81 6.34
CA PRO A 37 -9.70 0.67 5.47
C PRO A 37 -9.79 -0.65 6.24
N ASP A 38 -10.60 -1.58 5.73
CA ASP A 38 -10.71 -2.94 6.29
C ASP A 38 -9.58 -3.88 5.84
N SER A 39 -8.87 -3.48 4.78
CA SER A 39 -7.78 -4.26 4.21
C SER A 39 -6.71 -3.39 3.54
N PHE A 40 -5.53 -3.96 3.36
CA PHE A 40 -4.51 -3.45 2.46
C PHE A 40 -3.91 -4.57 1.61
N GLN A 41 -3.40 -4.19 0.45
CA GLN A 41 -2.69 -5.04 -0.47
C GLN A 41 -1.27 -4.51 -0.68
N VAL A 42 -0.34 -5.41 -0.91
CA VAL A 42 1.05 -5.11 -1.25
C VAL A 42 1.33 -5.69 -2.63
N SER A 43 1.84 -4.86 -3.53
CA SER A 43 2.21 -5.28 -4.89
C SER A 43 3.65 -4.90 -5.23
N VAL A 44 4.28 -5.66 -6.12
CA VAL A 44 5.59 -5.30 -6.65
C VAL A 44 5.47 -4.12 -7.61
N ASP A 45 6.39 -3.16 -7.49
CA ASP A 45 6.55 -2.05 -8.41
C ASP A 45 7.32 -2.52 -9.66
N CYS A 46 6.65 -3.24 -10.56
CA CYS A 46 7.20 -3.69 -11.84
C CYS A 46 6.16 -3.59 -12.97
N GLU A 47 6.60 -3.83 -14.21
CA GLU A 47 5.76 -3.69 -15.42
C GLU A 47 4.46 -4.49 -15.36
N GLN A 48 4.44 -5.60 -14.63
CA GLN A 48 3.25 -6.39 -14.33
C GLN A 48 3.00 -6.35 -12.82
N VAL A 49 1.93 -5.67 -12.40
CA VAL A 49 1.55 -5.57 -10.98
C VAL A 49 1.26 -6.97 -10.42
N ASP A 50 2.24 -7.55 -9.71
CA ASP A 50 2.10 -8.82 -9.00
C ASP A 50 1.74 -8.56 -7.54
N ILE A 51 0.67 -9.22 -7.06
CA ILE A 51 0.20 -9.09 -5.67
C ILE A 51 1.02 -10.02 -4.80
N VAL A 52 1.70 -9.45 -3.81
CA VAL A 52 2.56 -10.18 -2.87
C VAL A 52 1.77 -10.64 -1.65
N LEU A 53 1.01 -9.71 -1.05
CA LEU A 53 0.31 -9.91 0.21
C LEU A 53 -1.01 -9.13 0.20
N VAL A 54 -2.06 -9.73 0.75
CA VAL A 54 -3.29 -9.03 1.12
C VAL A 54 -3.55 -9.28 2.59
N VAL A 55 -3.75 -8.21 3.36
CA VAL A 55 -4.14 -8.26 4.76
C VAL A 55 -5.56 -7.70 4.89
N SER A 56 -6.46 -8.45 5.51
CA SER A 56 -7.86 -8.04 5.76
C SER A 56 -8.24 -8.19 7.23
N GLY A 57 -9.43 -7.68 7.59
CA GLY A 57 -9.95 -7.71 8.95
C GLY A 57 -9.34 -6.66 9.86
N LEU A 58 -8.84 -5.56 9.28
CA LEU A 58 -8.29 -4.44 10.05
C LEU A 58 -9.32 -3.81 11.00
N ASN A 59 -10.59 -3.74 10.57
CA ASN A 59 -11.66 -3.12 11.36
C ASN A 59 -12.26 -4.09 12.40
N THR A 60 -12.14 -5.40 12.18
CA THR A 60 -12.67 -6.45 13.07
C THR A 60 -11.64 -6.93 14.09
N GLY A 61 -10.35 -6.67 13.87
CA GLY A 61 -9.24 -7.18 14.66
C GLY A 61 -8.91 -8.66 14.37
N GLN A 62 -9.67 -9.31 13.49
CA GLN A 62 -9.40 -10.67 13.02
C GLN A 62 -8.52 -10.58 11.77
N LEU A 63 -7.22 -10.41 11.98
CA LEU A 63 -6.28 -10.23 10.89
C LEU A 63 -6.11 -11.52 10.08
N HIS A 64 -6.29 -11.41 8.77
CA HIS A 64 -6.05 -12.49 7.82
C HIS A 64 -5.00 -12.05 6.79
N ALA A 65 -3.88 -12.78 6.73
CA ALA A 65 -2.83 -12.59 5.75
C ALA A 65 -2.92 -13.64 4.63
N THR A 66 -3.07 -13.20 3.40
CA THR A 66 -3.11 -14.05 2.20
C THR A 66 -1.95 -13.70 1.28
N TRP A 67 -1.11 -14.70 0.98
CA TRP A 67 0.06 -14.54 0.12
C TRP A 67 -0.28 -14.84 -1.35
N GLY A 68 0.29 -14.03 -2.25
CA GLY A 68 0.27 -14.28 -3.69
C GLY A 68 0.98 -15.58 -4.03
N GLU A 69 0.59 -16.23 -5.13
CA GLU A 69 1.02 -17.58 -5.48
C GLU A 69 2.55 -17.72 -5.52
N GLY A 70 3.24 -16.77 -6.15
CA GLY A 70 4.71 -16.76 -6.25
C GLY A 70 5.46 -16.50 -4.94
N TRP A 71 4.75 -16.15 -3.86
CA TRP A 71 5.30 -15.71 -2.58
C TRP A 71 4.99 -16.65 -1.43
N ARG A 72 4.10 -17.63 -1.64
CA ARG A 72 3.73 -18.65 -0.64
C ARG A 72 4.91 -19.53 -0.22
N THR A 73 5.89 -19.72 -1.09
CA THR A 73 7.10 -20.53 -0.86
C THR A 73 8.27 -19.75 -0.26
N ALA A 74 8.10 -18.45 0.00
CA ALA A 74 9.13 -17.65 0.67
C ALA A 74 9.39 -18.17 2.09
N SER A 75 10.62 -17.97 2.58
CA SER A 75 10.98 -18.39 3.94
C SER A 75 10.10 -17.72 4.99
N GLU A 76 9.89 -18.40 6.11
CA GLU A 76 9.11 -17.85 7.24
C GLU A 76 9.69 -16.53 7.76
N ASP A 77 11.02 -16.46 7.91
CA ASP A 77 11.70 -15.24 8.35
C ASP A 77 11.45 -14.07 7.41
N TRP A 78 11.50 -14.32 6.10
CA TRP A 78 11.24 -13.28 5.11
C TRP A 78 9.78 -12.85 5.14
N ARG A 79 8.84 -13.78 5.24
CA ARG A 79 7.39 -13.48 5.32
C ARG A 79 7.05 -12.64 6.54
N ARG A 80 7.62 -12.98 7.71
CA ARG A 80 7.45 -12.22 8.95
C ARG A 80 8.01 -10.81 8.83
N TRP A 81 9.23 -10.67 8.33
CA TRP A 81 9.83 -9.35 8.07
C TRP A 81 8.98 -8.54 7.09
N PHE A 82 8.48 -9.17 6.04
CA PHE A 82 7.67 -8.51 5.01
C PHE A 82 6.33 -8.02 5.56
N GLU A 83 5.65 -8.81 6.38
CA GLU A 83 4.45 -8.38 7.11
C GLU A 83 4.74 -7.15 7.98
N ASP A 84 5.81 -7.19 8.79
CA ASP A 84 6.21 -6.06 9.64
C ASP A 84 6.43 -4.78 8.80
N GLN A 85 7.17 -4.88 7.68
CA GLN A 85 7.38 -3.74 6.78
C GLN A 85 6.09 -3.25 6.13
N ALA A 86 5.20 -4.16 5.74
CA ALA A 86 3.91 -3.82 5.14
C ALA A 86 3.01 -3.07 6.12
N PHE A 87 2.90 -3.55 7.37
CA PHE A 87 2.17 -2.85 8.43
C PHE A 87 2.80 -1.49 8.76
N MET A 88 4.13 -1.42 8.87
CA MET A 88 4.82 -0.14 9.08
C MET A 88 4.55 0.84 7.94
N ALA A 89 4.64 0.41 6.69
CA ALA A 89 4.37 1.26 5.53
C ALA A 89 2.90 1.68 5.45
N PHE A 90 1.97 0.79 5.84
CA PHE A 90 0.54 1.09 5.89
C PHE A 90 0.21 2.19 6.92
N TYR A 91 0.70 2.07 8.15
CA TYR A 91 0.41 3.02 9.24
C TYR A 91 1.26 4.30 9.16
N ASN A 92 2.55 4.21 8.81
CA ASN A 92 3.43 5.38 8.65
C ASN A 92 3.19 6.14 7.35
N GLY A 93 2.42 5.54 6.44
CA GLY A 93 2.00 6.08 5.17
C GLY A 93 1.02 7.24 5.23
N GLN A 94 0.28 7.38 6.34
CA GLN A 94 -0.47 8.59 6.66
C GLN A 94 0.48 9.71 7.11
N ARG A 95 1.46 10.07 6.28
CA ARG A 95 2.10 11.38 6.44
C ARG A 95 1.02 12.42 6.12
N PRO A 96 0.69 13.34 7.03
CA PRO A 96 -0.16 14.47 6.68
C PRO A 96 0.43 15.14 5.42
N PRO A 97 -0.40 15.64 4.49
CA PRO A 97 0.08 16.29 3.27
C PRO A 97 1.12 17.30 3.69
N LYS A 98 2.34 17.21 3.12
CA LYS A 98 3.54 17.99 3.51
C LYS A 98 3.17 19.41 3.91
N GLY A 99 2.82 19.59 5.18
CA GLY A 99 2.53 20.87 5.76
C GLY A 99 3.90 21.50 5.88
N LYS A 100 4.10 22.66 5.25
CA LYS A 100 5.24 23.53 5.53
C LYS A 100 5.36 23.61 7.05
N VAL A 101 6.38 22.95 7.60
CA VAL A 101 6.76 23.12 9.01
C VAL A 101 7.20 24.58 9.11
N ARG A 102 6.31 25.45 9.61
CA ARG A 102 6.70 26.75 10.11
C ARG A 102 7.28 26.51 11.50
N PHE A 103 8.58 26.70 11.61
CA PHE A 103 9.23 26.90 12.89
C PHE A 103 8.56 28.09 13.59
N CYS A 104 7.98 27.86 14.76
CA CYS A 104 7.75 28.93 15.72
C CYS A 104 8.99 28.98 16.60
N ASN A 105 9.77 30.05 16.44
CA ASN A 105 10.86 30.36 17.35
C ASN A 105 10.24 30.74 18.70
N GLY A 106 10.64 30.03 19.75
CA GLY A 106 10.55 30.50 21.14
C GLY A 106 11.90 31.04 21.56
#